data_AF-A0A382JBF1-F1
#
_entry.id   AF-A0A382JBF1-F1
#
_cell.length_a   1.000
_cell.length_b   1.000
_cell.length_c   1.000
_cell.angle_alpha   90.00
_cell.angle_beta   90.00
_cell.angle_gamma   90.00
#
_symmetry.space_group_name_H-M   'P 1'
#
loop_
_entity.id
_entity.type
_entity.pdbx_description
1 polymer ?
#
loop_
_entity_poly.entity_id
_entity_poly.type
_entity_poly.pdbx_seq_one_letter_code
_entity_poly.pdbx_strand_id
1 'polypeptide(L)'
;MYRIFLIYILSLQFVFASETVNEKNDNVNINKSTNEGLGRIGDYGYPNNPQYDRAKGYLLKGKVKNAVSNSGNFITWDYHPAGFWGEYGYLPHVGFVAGVPGHEYSSKWSSPGYSSWIQDPSNHSIWYSEDAYDEWDPENELGSKYKTIVYNTVVDIGTDDRGHNDRGDIALEIVDYCNTGSCFDIDNCDEPYCRFKENCESQGYEWVVGGIAHFVAGKGPQWFLDHELDRLYLYLNDASLDPNYVSSGIGLAFPWSIRP
;
A
#
# COMPACT_ATOMS: atom_id res chain seq x y z
N MET A 1 -47.01 39.65 -2.58
CA MET A 1 -47.62 38.36 -2.93
C MET A 1 -46.94 37.62 -4.09
N TYR A 2 -46.48 38.29 -5.15
CA TYR A 2 -45.86 37.60 -6.30
C TYR A 2 -44.52 36.88 -6.05
N ARG A 3 -43.70 37.30 -5.07
CA ARG A 3 -42.40 36.64 -4.79
C ARG A 3 -42.52 35.28 -4.08
N ILE A 4 -43.56 35.07 -3.27
CA ILE A 4 -43.82 33.78 -2.59
C ILE A 4 -44.39 32.76 -3.58
N PHE A 5 -45.15 33.23 -4.57
CA PHE A 5 -45.73 32.40 -5.61
C PHE A 5 -44.67 31.77 -6.54
N LEU A 6 -43.59 32.50 -6.84
CA LEU A 6 -42.47 32.01 -7.64
C LEU A 6 -41.65 30.91 -6.94
N ILE A 7 -41.51 30.98 -5.61
CA ILE A 7 -40.80 29.97 -4.81
C ILE A 7 -41.61 28.65 -4.77
N TYR A 8 -42.94 28.74 -4.71
CA TYR A 8 -43.81 27.56 -4.74
C TYR A 8 -43.78 26.84 -6.10
N ILE A 9 -43.71 27.59 -7.20
CA ILE A 9 -43.60 27.03 -8.56
C ILE A 9 -42.26 26.32 -8.78
N LEU A 10 -41.16 26.84 -8.22
CA LEU A 10 -39.83 26.20 -8.33
C LEU A 10 -39.72 24.91 -7.49
N SER A 11 -40.42 24.80 -6.35
CA SER A 11 -40.43 23.56 -5.55
C SER A 11 -41.24 22.41 -6.19
N LEU A 12 -42.21 22.72 -7.06
CA LEU A 12 -43.05 21.71 -7.73
C LEU A 12 -42.35 20.96 -8.86
N GLN A 13 -41.24 21.49 -9.39
CA GLN A 13 -40.47 20.84 -10.47
C GLN A 13 -39.53 19.72 -9.97
N PHE A 14 -39.29 19.62 -8.66
CA PHE A 14 -38.43 18.57 -8.08
C PHE A 14 -39.18 17.27 -7.71
N VAL A 15 -40.52 17.23 -7.84
CA VAL A 15 -41.33 16.08 -7.37
C VAL A 15 -41.67 15.08 -8.50
N PHE A 16 -41.50 15.43 -9.77
CA PHE A 16 -41.86 14.57 -10.92
C PHE A 16 -40.66 14.07 -11.73
N ALA A 17 -39.60 13.60 -11.07
CA ALA A 17 -38.53 12.83 -11.70
C ALA A 17 -38.45 11.42 -11.09
N SER A 18 -39.52 10.63 -11.28
CA SER A 18 -39.48 9.18 -11.05
C SER A 18 -40.20 8.49 -12.21
N GLU A 19 -39.45 7.74 -12.99
CA GLU A 19 -39.94 6.91 -14.09
C GLU A 19 -40.70 5.71 -13.51
N THR A 20 -41.88 5.39 -14.06
CA THR A 20 -42.68 4.24 -13.63
C THR A 20 -42.12 2.94 -14.22
N VAL A 21 -41.85 1.95 -13.37
CA VAL A 21 -41.52 0.58 -13.81
C VAL A 21 -42.81 -0.09 -14.28
N ASN A 22 -43.00 -0.19 -15.59
CA ASN A 22 -44.03 -1.04 -16.17
C ASN A 22 -43.48 -2.48 -16.23
N GLU A 23 -43.97 -3.36 -15.34
CA GLU A 23 -43.85 -4.81 -15.52
C GLU A 23 -44.65 -5.21 -16.76
N LYS A 24 -43.94 -5.55 -17.84
CA LYS A 24 -44.55 -6.24 -18.98
C LYS A 24 -44.72 -7.71 -18.62
N ASN A 25 -45.97 -8.12 -18.45
CA ASN A 25 -46.36 -9.53 -18.47
C ASN A 25 -46.23 -10.08 -19.90
N ASP A 26 -45.08 -10.65 -20.22
CA ASP A 26 -44.89 -11.38 -21.47
C ASP A 26 -45.26 -12.85 -21.28
N ASN A 27 -46.55 -13.16 -21.51
CA ASN A 27 -47.03 -14.53 -21.64
C ASN A 27 -46.57 -15.10 -22.99
N VAL A 28 -45.40 -15.74 -23.03
CA VAL A 28 -44.93 -16.46 -24.23
C VAL A 28 -45.34 -17.93 -24.13
N ASN A 29 -46.32 -18.32 -24.96
CA ASN A 29 -46.68 -19.71 -25.22
C ASN A 29 -45.52 -20.44 -25.90
N ILE A 30 -44.93 -21.43 -25.22
CA ILE A 30 -43.89 -22.30 -25.80
C ILE A 30 -44.55 -23.61 -26.24
N ASN A 31 -44.94 -23.70 -27.51
CA ASN A 31 -45.16 -24.99 -28.16
C ASN A 31 -43.80 -25.57 -28.57
N LYS A 32 -43.24 -26.42 -27.69
CA LYS A 32 -42.00 -27.17 -27.95
C LYS A 32 -42.34 -28.44 -28.73
N SER A 33 -42.05 -28.45 -30.03
CA SER A 33 -41.93 -29.69 -30.81
C SER A 33 -40.52 -30.25 -30.59
N THR A 34 -40.47 -31.47 -30.06
CA THR A 34 -39.27 -32.26 -29.80
C THR A 34 -38.72 -32.86 -31.08
N ASN A 35 -37.40 -32.73 -31.31
CA ASN A 35 -36.63 -33.80 -31.94
C ASN A 35 -35.21 -33.78 -31.37
N GLU A 36 -34.78 -34.96 -30.95
CA GLU A 36 -33.56 -35.21 -30.19
C GLU A 36 -32.32 -35.24 -31.08
N GLY A 37 -31.22 -34.70 -30.55
CA GLY A 37 -29.87 -34.89 -31.06
C GLY A 37 -28.88 -34.38 -30.01
N LEU A 38 -28.19 -35.30 -29.32
CA LEU A 38 -27.13 -34.96 -28.38
C LEU A 38 -25.90 -34.44 -29.15
N GLY A 39 -25.79 -33.12 -29.32
CA GLY A 39 -24.63 -32.49 -29.96
C GLY A 39 -23.36 -32.68 -29.13
N ARG A 40 -22.30 -33.20 -29.74
CA ARG A 40 -20.99 -33.38 -29.09
C ARG A 40 -20.21 -32.06 -29.12
N ILE A 41 -19.28 -31.90 -28.17
CA ILE A 41 -18.34 -30.77 -28.15
C ILE A 41 -17.49 -30.83 -29.43
N GLY A 42 -17.67 -29.83 -30.31
CA GLY A 42 -17.06 -29.74 -31.64
C GLY A 42 -18.03 -29.56 -32.80
N ASP A 43 -19.36 -29.72 -32.60
CA ASP A 43 -20.36 -29.60 -33.68
C ASP A 43 -20.59 -28.15 -34.18
N TYR A 44 -20.01 -27.15 -33.53
CA TYR A 44 -19.93 -25.77 -34.02
C TYR A 44 -18.47 -25.40 -34.27
N GLY A 45 -18.09 -25.25 -35.54
CA GLY A 45 -16.76 -24.77 -35.91
C GLY A 45 -16.49 -23.38 -35.35
N TYR A 46 -15.23 -23.07 -35.06
CA TYR A 46 -14.82 -21.74 -34.59
C TYR A 46 -15.35 -20.64 -35.53
N PRO A 47 -15.83 -19.50 -35.00
CA PRO A 47 -16.39 -18.45 -35.83
C PRO A 47 -15.33 -17.87 -36.78
N ASN A 48 -15.60 -17.91 -38.09
CA ASN A 48 -14.70 -17.44 -39.16
C ASN A 48 -14.57 -15.90 -39.26
N ASN A 49 -15.04 -15.16 -38.26
CA ASN A 49 -14.94 -13.71 -38.21
C ASN A 49 -14.64 -13.27 -36.77
N PRO A 50 -13.48 -12.62 -36.50
CA PRO A 50 -13.08 -12.18 -35.16
C PRO A 50 -14.02 -11.15 -34.53
N GLN A 51 -14.96 -10.60 -35.29
CA GLN A 51 -15.98 -9.67 -34.79
C GLN A 51 -17.10 -10.37 -33.99
N TYR A 52 -17.29 -11.68 -34.16
CA TYR A 52 -18.27 -12.47 -33.42
C TYR A 52 -17.74 -13.04 -32.09
N ASP A 53 -16.46 -12.85 -31.78
CA ASP A 53 -15.84 -13.16 -30.48
C ASP A 53 -15.74 -11.90 -29.58
N ARG A 54 -16.48 -10.84 -29.93
CA ARG A 54 -16.72 -9.72 -29.00
C ARG A 54 -17.96 -10.08 -28.18
N ALA A 55 -17.73 -10.46 -26.92
CA ALA A 55 -18.73 -10.90 -25.94
C ALA A 55 -20.16 -10.38 -26.19
N LYS A 56 -21.12 -11.29 -26.40
CA LYS A 56 -22.55 -11.00 -26.28
C LYS A 56 -22.86 -10.73 -24.79
N GLY A 57 -22.77 -9.47 -24.38
CA GLY A 57 -23.23 -9.01 -23.07
C GLY A 57 -24.56 -8.25 -23.19
N TYR A 58 -25.67 -8.93 -22.98
CA TYR A 58 -26.93 -8.27 -22.60
C TYR A 58 -27.10 -8.41 -21.08
N LEU A 59 -27.62 -7.35 -20.43
CA LEU A 59 -28.52 -7.45 -19.28
C LEU A 59 -27.97 -7.56 -17.84
N LEU A 60 -26.91 -6.85 -17.48
CA LEU A 60 -26.79 -6.34 -16.10
C LEU A 60 -26.39 -4.86 -16.17
N LYS A 61 -27.04 -4.01 -15.37
CA LYS A 61 -26.54 -2.65 -15.10
C LYS A 61 -25.11 -2.77 -14.57
N GLY A 62 -24.13 -2.70 -15.45
CA GLY A 62 -22.76 -2.33 -15.10
C GLY A 62 -22.70 -0.82 -14.86
N LYS A 63 -23.46 -0.31 -13.87
CA LYS A 63 -23.21 1.03 -13.35
C LYS A 63 -21.95 0.94 -12.49
N VAL A 64 -20.78 1.04 -13.10
CA VAL A 64 -19.59 1.41 -12.35
C VAL A 64 -19.70 2.90 -12.06
N LYS A 65 -20.32 3.25 -10.93
CA LYS A 65 -20.09 4.54 -10.28
C LYS A 65 -18.79 4.41 -9.51
N ASN A 66 -17.67 4.58 -10.19
CA ASN A 66 -16.42 4.84 -9.50
C ASN A 66 -16.28 6.36 -9.42
N ALA A 67 -16.45 6.92 -8.23
CA ALA A 67 -16.05 8.30 -7.98
C ALA A 67 -14.52 8.33 -7.91
N VAL A 68 -13.88 8.22 -9.08
CA VAL A 68 -12.43 8.43 -9.20
C VAL A 68 -12.23 9.92 -9.10
N SER A 69 -11.85 10.41 -7.92
CA SER A 69 -11.22 11.72 -7.80
C SER A 69 -9.91 11.65 -8.57
N ASN A 70 -9.94 12.06 -9.83
CA ASN A 70 -8.78 12.08 -10.71
C ASN A 70 -7.96 13.35 -10.43
N SER A 71 -6.82 13.17 -9.77
CA SER A 71 -5.75 14.16 -9.68
C SER A 71 -4.52 13.72 -10.50
N GLY A 72 -4.72 13.29 -11.75
CA GLY A 72 -3.70 12.73 -12.63
C GLY A 72 -4.09 12.62 -14.12
N ASN A 73 -3.62 13.62 -14.89
CA ASN A 73 -3.44 13.75 -16.35
C ASN A 73 -4.67 13.64 -17.30
N PHE A 74 -4.69 14.57 -18.27
CA PHE A 74 -5.80 14.93 -19.15
C PHE A 74 -6.38 13.75 -19.96
N ILE A 75 -7.71 13.60 -19.99
CA ILE A 75 -8.37 12.91 -21.11
C ILE A 75 -8.29 13.85 -22.31
N THR A 76 -7.38 13.62 -23.24
CA THR A 76 -7.27 14.42 -24.47
C THR A 76 -8.37 14.03 -25.45
N TRP A 77 -9.61 14.39 -25.14
CA TRP A 77 -10.75 14.32 -26.07
C TRP A 77 -11.03 15.68 -26.73
N ASP A 78 -10.56 16.78 -26.14
CA ASP A 78 -10.92 18.13 -26.58
C ASP A 78 -10.11 18.67 -27.78
N TYR A 79 -9.28 17.85 -28.43
CA TYR A 79 -8.56 18.28 -29.63
C TYR A 79 -9.43 18.14 -30.88
N HIS A 80 -9.93 19.26 -31.41
CA HIS A 80 -10.80 19.31 -32.58
C HIS A 80 -10.10 19.85 -33.83
N PRO A 81 -10.35 19.29 -35.03
CA PRO A 81 -11.23 18.14 -35.27
C PRO A 81 -10.57 16.83 -34.82
N ALA A 82 -11.26 16.07 -33.97
CA ALA A 82 -10.86 14.70 -33.68
C ALA A 82 -11.00 13.94 -35.00
N GLY A 83 -9.92 13.33 -35.49
CA GLY A 83 -9.89 12.67 -36.80
C GLY A 83 -10.79 11.45 -36.82
N PHE A 84 -12.09 11.67 -37.03
CA PHE A 84 -13.10 10.65 -37.24
C PHE A 84 -13.12 10.28 -38.73
N TRP A 85 -12.95 9.01 -39.01
CA TRP A 85 -12.95 8.43 -40.36
C TRP A 85 -14.16 7.52 -40.49
N GLY A 86 -15.31 8.07 -40.90
CA GLY A 86 -16.56 7.31 -41.03
C GLY A 86 -17.04 6.75 -39.69
N GLU A 87 -17.06 5.42 -39.56
CA GLU A 87 -17.44 4.71 -38.32
C GLU A 87 -16.29 4.58 -37.31
N TYR A 88 -15.10 5.09 -37.63
CA TYR A 88 -13.89 4.93 -36.81
C TYR A 88 -13.46 6.25 -36.18
N GLY A 89 -13.09 6.21 -34.90
CA GLY A 89 -12.58 7.36 -34.15
C GLY A 89 -11.38 6.98 -33.29
N TYR A 90 -10.62 7.97 -32.86
CA TYR A 90 -9.54 7.75 -31.90
C TYR A 90 -10.12 7.31 -30.55
N LEU A 91 -9.55 6.24 -29.98
CA LEU A 91 -9.82 5.83 -28.60
C LEU A 91 -9.01 6.74 -27.67
N PRO A 92 -9.61 7.32 -26.61
CA PRO A 92 -8.85 8.13 -25.67
C PRO A 92 -7.80 7.27 -24.96
N HIS A 93 -6.63 7.85 -24.73
CA HIS A 93 -5.63 7.27 -23.84
C HIS A 93 -6.11 7.40 -22.39
N VAL A 94 -6.20 6.29 -21.66
CA VAL A 94 -6.57 6.24 -20.25
C VAL A 94 -5.34 5.87 -19.43
N GLY A 95 -4.88 6.79 -18.59
CA GLY A 95 -3.86 6.53 -17.59
C GLY A 95 -4.50 6.36 -16.21
N PHE A 96 -4.06 5.36 -15.44
CA PHE A 96 -4.43 5.19 -14.04
C PHE A 96 -3.21 5.48 -13.17
N VAL A 97 -3.42 6.20 -12.07
CA VAL A 97 -2.42 6.36 -11.01
C VAL A 97 -2.87 5.49 -9.84
N ALA A 98 -2.03 4.53 -9.44
CA ALA A 98 -2.22 3.75 -8.22
C ALA A 98 -1.15 4.19 -7.21
N GLY A 99 -1.59 4.67 -6.04
CA GLY A 99 -0.68 4.95 -4.93
C GLY A 99 -0.41 3.68 -4.14
N VAL A 100 0.87 3.42 -3.83
CA VAL A 100 1.29 2.33 -2.95
C VAL A 100 1.88 2.97 -1.69
N PRO A 101 1.49 2.54 -0.48
CA PRO A 101 2.06 3.09 0.75
C PRO A 101 3.58 2.84 0.80
N GLY A 102 4.32 3.85 1.26
CA GLY A 102 5.78 3.74 1.42
C GLY A 102 6.19 3.13 2.75
N HIS A 103 5.39 3.33 3.79
CA HIS A 103 5.64 2.80 5.13
C HIS A 103 4.32 2.63 5.88
N GLU A 104 4.36 1.93 7.00
CA GLU A 104 3.30 1.89 8.00
C GLU A 104 3.80 2.54 9.29
N TYR A 105 2.95 3.26 10.03
CA TYR A 105 3.37 3.86 11.29
C TYR A 105 3.56 2.79 12.37
N SER A 106 4.53 3.00 13.27
CA SER A 106 4.75 2.13 14.44
C SER A 106 3.51 2.00 15.31
N SER A 107 2.66 3.03 15.35
CA SER A 107 1.41 3.01 16.11
C SER A 107 0.33 2.10 15.53
N LYS A 108 0.51 1.52 14.33
CA LYS A 108 -0.49 0.66 13.67
C LYS A 108 -0.91 -0.52 14.56
N TRP A 109 0.04 -1.08 15.31
CA TRP A 109 -0.20 -2.21 16.21
C TRP A 109 -0.72 -1.78 17.59
N SER A 110 -0.75 -0.48 17.87
CA SER A 110 -1.24 0.07 19.15
C SER A 110 -2.71 0.47 19.05
N SER A 111 -3.43 0.38 20.16
CA SER A 111 -4.85 0.74 20.25
C SER A 111 -5.14 1.41 21.59
N PRO A 112 -6.25 2.17 21.74
CA PRO A 112 -6.62 2.73 23.05
C PRO A 112 -6.75 1.62 24.11
N GLY A 113 -5.85 1.62 25.10
CA GLY A 113 -5.78 0.61 26.16
C GLY A 113 -4.84 -0.57 25.88
N TYR A 114 -4.17 -0.60 24.73
CA TYR A 114 -3.16 -1.59 24.37
C TYR A 114 -1.97 -0.94 23.67
N SER A 115 -0.81 -0.99 24.32
CA SER A 115 0.45 -0.49 23.77
C SER A 115 1.26 -1.67 23.27
N SER A 116 1.44 -1.75 21.95
CA SER A 116 2.23 -2.81 21.32
C SER A 116 3.73 -2.61 21.52
N TRP A 117 4.15 -1.37 21.69
CA TRP A 117 5.53 -1.03 22.01
C TRP A 117 5.69 -0.84 23.51
N ILE A 118 6.54 -1.68 24.10
CA ILE A 118 6.86 -1.69 25.51
C ILE A 118 8.24 -1.07 25.69
N GLN A 119 8.37 -0.18 26.66
CA GLN A 119 9.64 0.46 27.00
C GLN A 119 10.50 -0.51 27.83
N ASP A 120 11.80 -0.58 27.53
CA ASP A 120 12.72 -1.42 28.29
C ASP A 120 12.90 -0.84 29.72
N PRO A 121 12.77 -1.67 30.77
CA PRO A 121 12.84 -1.21 32.16
C PRO A 121 14.24 -0.77 32.59
N SER A 122 15.29 -1.22 31.89
CA SER A 122 16.68 -0.87 32.16
C SER A 122 17.12 0.37 31.39
N ASN A 123 16.50 0.63 30.24
CA ASN A 123 16.82 1.79 29.40
C ASN A 123 15.57 2.37 28.72
N HIS A 124 15.09 3.51 29.22
CA HIS A 124 13.92 4.22 28.67
C HIS A 124 14.09 4.73 27.22
N SER A 125 15.30 4.72 26.66
CA SER A 125 15.50 5.02 25.24
C SER A 125 15.23 3.82 24.33
N ILE A 126 15.06 2.62 24.89
CA ILE A 126 14.81 1.40 24.12
C ILE A 126 13.33 1.01 24.25
N TRP A 127 12.74 0.67 23.12
CA TRP A 127 11.40 0.13 23.00
C TRP A 127 11.47 -1.20 22.27
N TYR A 128 10.56 -2.11 22.57
CA TYR A 128 10.43 -3.37 21.85
C TYR A 128 8.97 -3.71 21.57
N SER A 129 8.73 -4.44 20.48
CA SER A 129 7.41 -4.94 20.11
C SER A 129 7.52 -6.33 19.50
N GLU A 130 6.65 -7.23 19.97
CA GLU A 130 6.45 -8.58 19.42
C GLU A 130 5.48 -8.52 18.23
N ASP A 131 4.37 -7.77 18.32
CA ASP A 131 3.40 -7.66 17.20
C ASP A 131 4.01 -7.06 15.93
N ALA A 132 4.92 -6.08 16.10
CA ALA A 132 5.60 -5.47 14.96
C ALA A 132 6.62 -6.44 14.33
N TYR A 133 7.20 -7.34 15.13
CA TYR A 133 8.09 -8.39 14.65
C TYR A 133 7.33 -9.46 13.87
N ASP A 134 6.22 -9.97 14.43
CA ASP A 134 5.37 -10.97 13.79
C ASP A 134 4.88 -10.53 12.40
N GLU A 135 4.59 -9.23 12.25
CA GLU A 135 4.20 -8.66 10.96
C GLU A 135 5.40 -8.38 10.04
N TRP A 136 6.60 -8.15 10.60
CA TRP A 136 7.82 -7.93 9.83
C TRP A 136 8.33 -9.22 9.21
N ASP A 137 8.38 -10.29 10.00
CA ASP A 137 8.89 -11.60 9.59
C ASP A 137 7.89 -12.70 9.95
N PRO A 138 6.74 -12.76 9.24
CA PRO A 138 5.74 -13.78 9.51
C PRO A 138 6.34 -15.15 9.25
N GLU A 139 6.32 -16.03 10.26
CA GLU A 139 6.77 -17.41 10.13
C GLU A 139 6.12 -18.02 8.87
N ASN A 140 6.94 -18.36 7.87
CA ASN A 140 6.59 -19.04 6.61
C ASN A 140 6.26 -18.18 5.37
N GLU A 141 6.58 -16.87 5.30
CA GLU A 141 6.52 -16.12 4.03
C GLU A 141 7.89 -15.87 3.37
N LEU A 142 7.88 -15.66 2.05
CA LEU A 142 9.02 -15.57 1.11
C LEU A 142 9.97 -14.37 1.31
N GLY A 143 10.05 -13.82 2.53
CA GLY A 143 10.92 -12.72 2.91
C GLY A 143 10.23 -11.69 3.80
N SER A 144 11.04 -10.89 4.48
CA SER A 144 10.56 -9.86 5.40
C SER A 144 9.68 -8.81 4.70
N LYS A 145 8.54 -8.50 5.33
CA LYS A 145 7.56 -7.55 4.81
C LYS A 145 8.09 -6.11 4.75
N TYR A 146 8.90 -5.72 5.73
CA TYR A 146 9.55 -4.41 5.78
C TYR A 146 11.05 -4.55 5.59
N LYS A 147 11.69 -3.44 5.22
CA LYS A 147 13.13 -3.38 4.96
C LYS A 147 13.89 -2.56 5.99
N THR A 148 13.28 -1.50 6.52
CA THR A 148 13.96 -0.59 7.45
C THR A 148 12.95 0.22 8.28
N ILE A 149 13.47 0.94 9.27
CA ILE A 149 12.70 1.89 10.08
C ILE A 149 12.95 3.31 9.57
N VAL A 150 11.87 4.07 9.41
CA VAL A 150 11.89 5.49 9.09
C VAL A 150 11.43 6.31 10.28
N TYR A 151 12.03 7.48 10.47
CA TYR A 151 11.66 8.43 11.52
C TYR A 151 11.55 9.83 10.93
N ASN A 152 11.08 10.79 11.75
CA ASN A 152 10.89 12.19 11.32
C ASN A 152 9.94 12.30 10.10
N THR A 153 8.92 11.43 10.05
CA THR A 153 7.92 11.39 8.95
C THR A 153 6.79 12.40 9.15
N VAL A 154 6.79 13.16 10.25
CA VAL A 154 5.78 14.17 10.57
C VAL A 154 6.47 15.52 10.70
N VAL A 155 5.98 16.52 9.97
CA VAL A 155 6.42 17.92 10.09
C VAL A 155 5.40 18.71 10.89
N ASP A 156 5.85 19.46 11.88
CA ASP A 156 5.04 20.50 12.50
C ASP A 156 5.09 21.77 11.63
N ILE A 157 3.96 22.13 11.01
CA ILE A 157 3.83 23.33 10.17
C ILE A 157 3.38 24.54 11.01
N GLY A 158 3.18 24.36 12.33
CA GLY A 158 2.71 25.38 13.26
C GLY A 158 1.19 25.40 13.43
N THR A 159 0.73 25.96 14.56
CA THR A 159 -0.68 26.07 14.97
C THR A 159 -1.47 24.76 14.81
N ASP A 160 -0.94 23.66 15.35
CA ASP A 160 -1.56 22.34 15.41
C ASP A 160 -1.74 21.62 14.06
N ASP A 161 -1.32 22.21 12.93
CA ASP A 161 -1.31 21.55 11.63
C ASP A 161 -0.02 20.72 11.45
N ARG A 162 -0.16 19.41 11.57
CA ARG A 162 0.91 18.44 11.30
C ARG A 162 0.80 17.94 9.87
N GLY A 163 1.84 18.21 9.07
CA GLY A 163 2.00 17.68 7.72
C GLY A 163 2.81 16.38 7.70
N HIS A 164 2.78 15.68 6.57
CA HIS A 164 3.67 14.55 6.32
C HIS A 164 5.00 15.04 5.77
N ASN A 165 6.10 14.50 6.31
CA ASN A 165 7.43 14.68 5.74
C ASN A 165 7.69 13.57 4.73
N ASP A 166 7.65 13.90 3.45
CA ASP A 166 8.02 12.96 2.38
C ASP A 166 9.53 12.64 2.37
N ARG A 167 10.31 13.29 3.24
CA ARG A 167 11.77 13.15 3.40
C ARG A 167 12.12 12.65 4.81
N GLY A 168 11.39 11.65 5.31
CA GLY A 168 11.76 10.95 6.54
C GLY A 168 13.20 10.41 6.47
N ASP A 169 13.81 10.23 7.64
CA ASP A 169 15.17 9.74 7.78
C ASP A 169 15.18 8.23 8.07
N ILE A 170 16.22 7.52 7.64
CA ILE A 170 16.35 6.06 7.85
C ILE A 170 17.13 5.81 9.14
N ALA A 171 16.57 4.98 10.03
CA ALA A 171 17.22 4.58 11.26
C ALA A 171 18.33 3.55 10.99
N LEU A 172 19.39 3.61 11.78
CA LEU A 172 20.54 2.73 11.62
C LEU A 172 20.23 1.32 12.12
N GLU A 173 20.41 0.34 11.24
CA GLU A 173 20.26 -1.08 11.56
C GLU A 173 21.49 -1.57 12.32
N ILE A 174 21.26 -2.24 13.45
CA ILE A 174 22.30 -3.00 14.14
C ILE A 174 22.30 -4.40 13.55
N VAL A 175 23.41 -4.77 12.92
CA VAL A 175 23.63 -6.10 12.35
C VAL A 175 24.87 -6.73 12.97
N ASP A 176 24.98 -8.04 12.81
CA ASP A 176 26.21 -8.76 13.06
C ASP A 176 27.34 -8.25 12.17
N TYR A 177 28.56 -8.19 12.72
CA TYR A 177 29.72 -7.72 11.97
C TYR A 177 31.01 -8.40 12.43
N CYS A 178 32.00 -8.42 11.53
CA CYS A 178 33.36 -8.84 11.85
C CYS A 178 34.16 -7.66 12.43
N ASN A 179 34.74 -7.81 13.62
CA ASN A 179 35.44 -6.75 14.35
C ASN A 179 36.79 -6.40 13.74
N THR A 180 36.77 -5.70 12.60
CA THR A 180 37.97 -5.26 11.89
C THR A 180 37.78 -3.84 11.39
N GLY A 181 38.85 -3.04 11.41
CA GLY A 181 38.83 -1.68 10.85
C GLY A 181 38.41 -1.64 9.38
N SER A 182 38.71 -2.71 8.62
CA SER A 182 38.35 -2.83 7.22
C SER A 182 36.85 -2.94 7.00
N CYS A 183 36.13 -3.69 7.85
CA CYS A 183 34.67 -3.86 7.71
C CYS A 183 33.85 -2.64 8.11
N PHE A 184 34.48 -1.65 8.77
CA PHE A 184 33.85 -0.36 9.04
C PHE A 184 33.96 0.63 7.88
N ASP A 185 34.76 0.28 6.86
CA ASP A 185 34.84 1.04 5.63
C ASP A 185 33.71 0.61 4.68
N ILE A 186 32.94 1.59 4.20
CA ILE A 186 31.81 1.37 3.29
C ILE A 186 32.24 0.66 2.00
N ASP A 187 33.48 0.87 1.58
CA ASP A 187 34.02 0.28 0.35
C ASP A 187 34.31 -1.23 0.49
N ASN A 188 34.36 -1.74 1.73
CA ASN A 188 34.67 -3.14 2.03
C ASN A 188 33.47 -3.91 2.60
N CYS A 189 32.28 -3.32 2.69
CA CYS A 189 31.11 -3.99 3.30
C CYS A 189 30.65 -5.25 2.53
N ASP A 190 30.99 -5.36 1.26
CA ASP A 190 30.69 -6.54 0.42
C ASP A 190 31.75 -7.64 0.52
N GLU A 191 32.84 -7.42 1.25
CA GLU A 191 33.87 -8.43 1.43
C GLU A 191 33.33 -9.67 2.16
N PRO A 192 33.68 -10.89 1.72
CA PRO A 192 33.13 -12.11 2.30
C PRO A 192 33.40 -12.27 3.79
N TYR A 193 34.52 -11.76 4.30
CA TYR A 193 34.84 -11.82 5.73
C TYR A 193 34.09 -10.77 6.56
N CYS A 194 33.50 -9.74 5.94
CA CYS A 194 32.64 -8.78 6.61
C CYS A 194 31.19 -9.25 6.69
N ARG A 195 30.72 -10.03 5.70
CA ARG A 195 29.33 -10.53 5.64
C ARG A 195 29.13 -11.88 6.31
N PHE A 196 30.15 -12.75 6.33
CA PHE A 196 29.99 -14.14 6.78
C PHE A 196 30.87 -14.45 7.99
N LYS A 197 30.24 -14.94 9.05
CA LYS A 197 30.89 -15.36 10.29
C LYS A 197 32.04 -16.34 10.07
N GLU A 198 31.80 -17.40 9.29
CA GLU A 198 32.82 -18.43 9.02
C GLU A 198 34.09 -17.83 8.40
N ASN A 199 33.92 -16.87 7.48
CA ASN A 199 35.03 -16.20 6.82
C ASN A 199 35.76 -15.25 7.78
N CYS A 200 35.04 -14.48 8.59
CA CYS A 200 35.61 -13.63 9.65
C CYS A 200 36.51 -14.45 10.60
N GLU A 201 35.97 -15.54 11.14
CA GLU A 201 36.68 -16.41 12.08
C GLU A 201 37.86 -17.13 11.41
N SER A 202 37.72 -17.52 10.13
CA SER A 202 38.82 -18.14 9.37
C SER A 202 40.03 -17.22 9.17
N GLN A 203 39.81 -15.90 9.15
CA GLN A 203 40.85 -14.88 9.06
C GLN A 203 41.44 -14.53 10.45
N GLY A 204 40.93 -15.13 11.51
CA GLY A 204 41.38 -14.90 12.90
C GLY A 204 40.78 -13.65 13.54
N TYR A 205 39.68 -13.13 12.99
CA TYR A 205 38.95 -11.99 13.55
C TYR A 205 37.79 -12.44 14.44
N GLU A 206 37.35 -11.55 15.33
CA GLU A 206 36.22 -11.79 16.23
C GLU A 206 34.91 -11.40 15.54
N TRP A 207 33.95 -12.32 15.52
CA TRP A 207 32.58 -12.03 15.09
C TRP A 207 31.78 -11.44 16.23
N VAL A 208 31.18 -10.28 16.01
CA VAL A 208 30.32 -9.61 16.99
C VAL A 208 28.87 -9.81 16.56
N VAL A 209 28.09 -10.44 17.44
CA VAL A 209 26.66 -10.61 17.26
C VAL A 209 25.96 -9.30 17.61
N GLY A 210 25.14 -8.80 16.69
CA GLY A 210 24.34 -7.61 16.87
C GLY A 210 23.38 -7.76 18.03
N GLY A 211 23.03 -6.65 18.67
CA GLY A 211 22.11 -6.69 19.79
C GLY A 211 21.93 -5.33 20.45
N ILE A 212 20.99 -5.26 21.38
CA ILE A 212 20.61 -4.00 22.05
C ILE A 212 21.76 -3.31 22.81
N ALA A 213 22.79 -4.08 23.21
CA ALA A 213 24.00 -3.54 23.84
C ALA A 213 24.86 -2.68 22.89
N HIS A 214 24.65 -2.81 21.57
CA HIS A 214 25.39 -2.08 20.55
C HIS A 214 24.71 -0.76 20.13
N PHE A 215 23.57 -0.40 20.73
CA PHE A 215 22.98 0.91 20.50
C PHE A 215 23.90 2.03 21.00
N VAL A 216 24.23 2.97 20.12
CA VAL A 216 25.15 4.07 20.42
C VAL A 216 24.38 5.37 20.59
N ALA A 217 24.47 5.97 21.77
CA ALA A 217 23.90 7.29 22.03
C ALA A 217 24.50 8.36 21.09
N GLY A 218 23.65 9.25 20.56
CA GLY A 218 24.06 10.32 19.67
C GLY A 218 24.18 9.94 18.19
N LYS A 219 23.99 8.66 17.81
CA LYS A 219 23.91 8.21 16.41
C LYS A 219 22.51 8.31 15.79
N GLY A 220 21.58 8.94 16.49
CA GLY A 220 20.17 8.99 16.10
C GLY A 220 19.43 7.68 16.37
N PRO A 221 18.21 7.55 15.83
CA PRO A 221 17.42 6.33 15.96
C PRO A 221 18.12 5.11 15.36
N GLN A 222 18.05 4.00 16.08
CA GLN A 222 18.62 2.71 15.69
C GLN A 222 17.58 1.61 15.89
N TRP A 223 17.76 0.48 15.21
CA TRP A 223 16.88 -0.67 15.38
C TRP A 223 17.62 -1.99 15.27
N PHE A 224 17.04 -3.04 15.84
CA PHE A 224 17.57 -4.40 15.85
C PHE A 224 16.42 -5.40 15.80
N LEU A 225 16.51 -6.41 14.94
CA LEU A 225 15.60 -7.55 14.94
C LEU A 225 16.23 -8.69 15.72
N ASP A 226 15.56 -9.09 16.79
CA ASP A 226 15.95 -10.21 17.63
C ASP A 226 15.09 -11.42 17.29
N HIS A 227 15.69 -12.35 16.55
CA HIS A 227 15.05 -13.60 16.14
C HIS A 227 15.05 -14.67 17.24
N GLU A 228 15.75 -14.47 18.36
CA GLU A 228 15.71 -15.41 19.49
C GLU A 228 14.53 -15.14 20.42
N LEU A 229 14.13 -13.87 20.51
CA LEU A 229 13.02 -13.42 21.36
C LEU A 229 11.77 -12.99 20.57
N ASP A 230 11.81 -13.07 19.24
CA ASP A 230 10.76 -12.61 18.33
C ASP A 230 10.36 -11.15 18.57
N ARG A 231 11.36 -10.27 18.63
CA ARG A 231 11.18 -8.85 18.99
C ARG A 231 11.88 -7.91 18.04
N LEU A 232 11.19 -6.83 17.71
CA LEU A 232 11.78 -5.66 17.08
C LEU A 232 12.13 -4.63 18.15
N TYR A 233 13.40 -4.31 18.28
CA TYR A 233 13.90 -3.27 19.18
C TYR A 233 14.12 -1.96 18.43
N LEU A 234 13.69 -0.85 19.04
CA LEU A 234 13.94 0.51 18.60
C LEU A 234 14.69 1.27 19.69
N TYR A 235 15.77 1.93 19.31
CA TYR A 235 16.43 2.94 20.13
C TYR A 235 16.00 4.32 19.65
N LEU A 236 15.38 5.09 20.54
CA LEU A 236 14.98 6.48 20.33
C LEU A 236 15.83 7.37 21.24
N ASN A 237 16.54 8.32 20.63
CA ASN A 237 17.38 9.28 21.36
C ASN A 237 16.59 10.37 22.07
N ASP A 238 15.32 10.58 21.68
CA ASP A 238 14.43 11.59 22.24
C ASP A 238 13.36 10.93 23.11
N ALA A 239 13.36 11.26 24.40
CA ALA A 239 12.41 10.73 25.38
C ALA A 239 10.97 11.25 25.20
N SER A 240 10.75 12.25 24.34
CA SER A 240 9.41 12.73 23.98
C SER A 240 8.74 11.89 22.89
N LEU A 241 9.49 11.03 22.22
CA LEU A 241 8.95 10.13 21.20
C LEU A 241 8.45 8.84 21.85
N ASP A 242 7.23 8.46 21.49
CA ASP A 242 6.62 7.19 21.87
C ASP A 242 6.09 6.50 20.60
N PRO A 243 6.63 5.32 20.23
CA PRO A 243 6.28 4.62 19.00
C PRO A 243 4.82 4.15 18.97
N ASN A 244 4.09 4.17 20.09
CA ASN A 244 2.66 3.90 20.13
C ASN A 244 1.81 5.04 19.54
N TYR A 245 2.38 6.22 19.26
CA TYR A 245 1.66 7.36 18.69
C TYR A 245 2.15 7.75 17.29
N VAL A 246 1.19 7.96 16.38
CA VAL A 246 1.45 8.49 15.01
C VAL A 246 2.25 9.80 15.06
N SER A 247 2.02 10.62 16.08
CA SER A 247 2.69 11.91 16.26
C SER A 247 4.20 11.82 16.40
N SER A 248 4.72 10.66 16.79
CA SER A 248 6.17 10.45 16.92
C SER A 248 6.85 10.29 15.56
N GLY A 249 6.07 10.13 14.48
CA GLY A 249 6.58 10.11 13.12
C GLY A 249 7.53 8.94 12.82
N ILE A 250 7.34 7.82 13.49
CA ILE A 250 8.12 6.58 13.32
C ILE A 250 7.30 5.59 12.49
N GLY A 251 7.95 4.90 11.56
CA GLY A 251 7.31 3.90 10.72
C GLY A 251 8.23 2.80 10.24
N LEU A 252 7.63 1.71 9.79
CA LEU A 252 8.26 0.55 9.18
C LEU A 252 8.11 0.68 7.66
N ALA A 253 9.22 0.81 6.95
CA ALA A 253 9.25 1.09 5.53
C ALA A 253 9.29 -0.21 4.70
N PHE A 254 8.45 -0.25 3.66
CA PHE A 254 8.41 -1.37 2.73
C PHE A 254 9.64 -1.41 1.81
N PRO A 255 10.06 -2.59 1.31
CA PRO A 255 11.20 -2.69 0.40
C PRO A 255 11.12 -1.80 -0.85
N TRP A 256 9.92 -1.60 -1.41
CA TRP A 256 9.74 -0.77 -2.61
C TRP A 256 9.75 0.74 -2.36
N SER A 257 9.68 1.19 -1.11
CA SER A 257 9.71 2.62 -0.77
C SER A 257 11.12 3.17 -0.68
N ILE A 258 12.09 2.29 -0.43
CA ILE A 258 13.51 2.60 -0.44
C ILE A 258 14.00 2.40 -1.88
N ARG A 259 14.02 3.46 -2.68
CA ARG A 259 14.76 3.43 -3.96
C ARG A 259 16.27 3.52 -3.68
N PRO A 260 17.11 2.79 -4.44
CA PRO A 260 18.55 3.03 -4.46
C PRO A 260 18.89 4.46 -4.95
#